data_AF-A0A8T4SFR0-F1
#
_entry.id   AF-A0A8T4SFR0-F1
#
_cell.length_a   1.000
_cell.length_b   1.000
_cell.length_c   1.000
_cell.angle_alpha   90.00
_cell.angle_beta   90.00
_cell.angle_gamma   90.00
#
_symmetry.space_group_name_H-M   'P 1'
#
loop_
_entity.id
_entity.type
_entity.pdbx_description
1 polymer ?
#
loop_
_entity_poly.entity_id
_entity_poly.type
_entity_poly.pdbx_seq_one_letter_code
_entity_poly.pdbx_strand_id
1 'polypeptide(L)' 'MATTIQISDTTKQMLQYIKEKKHAASYEEVIVELVRKEAKVPASLFGAFTWPKWTKEDRPKDREL' A
#
# COMPACT_ATOMS: atom_id res chain seq x y z
N MET A 1 11.65 0.60 10.83
CA MET A 1 11.30 -0.84 10.95
C MET A 1 10.55 -1.21 9.68
N ALA A 2 10.93 -2.29 9.00
CA ALA A 2 10.19 -2.76 7.85
C ALA A 2 8.89 -3.42 8.32
N THR A 3 7.75 -2.97 7.81
CA THR A 3 6.43 -3.57 8.10
C THR A 3 6.00 -4.36 6.88
N THR A 4 5.79 -5.66 7.05
CA THR A 4 5.31 -6.52 5.97
C THR A 4 3.80 -6.49 5.93
N ILE A 5 3.25 -6.07 4.79
CA ILE A 5 1.82 -6.20 4.49
C ILE A 5 1.59 -7.40 3.58
N GLN A 6 0.52 -8.15 3.83
CA GLN A 6 0.09 -9.20 2.91
C GLN A 6 -0.93 -8.63 1.94
N ILE A 7 -0.73 -8.92 0.66
CA ILE A 7 -1.58 -8.48 -0.44
C ILE A 7 -1.81 -9.65 -1.39
N SER A 8 -2.87 -9.58 -2.20
CA SER A 8 -3.12 -10.58 -3.23
C SER A 8 -2.05 -10.55 -4.33
N ASP A 9 -1.85 -11.68 -5.00
CA ASP A 9 -0.91 -11.77 -6.13
C ASP A 9 -1.29 -10.82 -7.27
N THR A 10 -2.59 -10.67 -7.55
CA THR A 10 -3.10 -9.71 -8.54
C THR A 10 -2.68 -8.29 -8.18
N THR A 11 -2.86 -7.89 -6.92
CA THR A 11 -2.43 -6.56 -6.44
C THR A 11 -0.93 -6.39 -6.58
N LYS A 12 -0.14 -7.42 -6.24
CA LYS A 12 1.32 -7.40 -6.38
C LYS A 12 1.75 -7.19 -7.84
N GLN A 13 1.12 -7.89 -8.78
CA GLN A 13 1.40 -7.73 -10.21
C GLN A 13 1.08 -6.32 -10.70
N MET A 14 -0.05 -5.75 -10.27
CA MET A 14 -0.40 -4.37 -10.62
C MET A 14 0.59 -3.36 -10.05
N LEU A 15 1.01 -3.52 -8.79
CA LEU A 15 2.02 -2.66 -8.17
C LEU A 15 3.37 -2.76 -8.88
N GLN A 16 3.77 -3.97 -9.29
CA GLN A 16 5.01 -4.18 -10.06
C GLN A 16 4.95 -3.48 -11.43
N TYR A 17 3.84 -3.63 -12.16
CA TYR A 17 3.65 -2.95 -13.44
C TYR A 17 3.78 -1.42 -13.30
N ILE A 18 3.15 -0.84 -12.28
CA ILE A 18 3.21 0.60 -12.03
C ILE A 18 4.63 1.02 -11.62
N LYS A 19 5.30 0.23 -10.78
CA LYS A 19 6.68 0.48 -10.34
C LYS A 19 7.62 0.58 -11.53
N GLU A 20 7.55 -0.38 -12.46
CA GLU A 20 8.36 -0.40 -13.67
C GLU A 20 8.04 0.77 -14.59
N LYS A 21 6.75 1.04 -14.83
CA LYS A 21 6.31 2.14 -15.69
C LYS A 21 6.77 3.52 -15.19
N LYS A 22 6.88 3.70 -13.88
CA LYS A 22 7.31 4.94 -13.25
C LYS A 22 8.78 4.99 -12.87
N HIS A 23 9.52 3.90 -13.08
CA HIS A 23 10.89 3.74 -12.60
C HIS A 23 11.06 4.02 -11.09
N ALA A 24 10.04 3.68 -10.29
CA ALA A 24 10.06 3.90 -8.85
C ALA A 24 11.06 2.96 -8.16
N ALA A 25 11.74 3.45 -7.12
CA ALA A 25 12.74 2.67 -6.40
C ALA A 25 12.09 1.56 -5.55
N SER A 26 10.91 1.84 -4.98
CA SER A 26 10.20 0.93 -4.07
C SER A 26 8.69 0.89 -4.32
N TYR A 27 8.03 -0.12 -3.78
CA TYR A 27 6.55 -0.18 -3.79
C TYR A 27 5.94 0.90 -2.89
N GLU A 28 6.64 1.31 -1.84
CA GLU A 28 6.19 2.36 -0.93
C GLU A 28 6.05 3.69 -1.65
N GLU A 29 7.02 4.03 -2.52
CA GLU A 29 6.98 5.21 -3.36
C GLU A 29 5.75 5.19 -4.29
N VAL A 30 5.46 4.05 -4.91
CA VAL A 30 4.27 3.85 -5.74
C VAL A 30 2.98 4.06 -4.93
N ILE A 31 2.90 3.48 -3.73
CA ILE A 31 1.72 3.59 -2.86
C ILE A 31 1.49 5.04 -2.43
N VAL A 32 2.53 5.74 -1.96
CA VAL A 32 2.43 7.14 -1.53
C VAL A 32 1.92 8.02 -2.67
N GLU A 33 2.44 7.83 -3.88
CA GLU A 33 2.03 8.63 -5.03
C GLU A 33 0.58 8.35 -5.46
N LEU A 34 0.14 7.09 -5.44
CA LEU A 34 -1.25 6.71 -5.70
C LEU A 34 -2.20 7.33 -4.68
N VAL A 35 -1.88 7.22 -3.40
CA VAL A 35 -2.70 7.78 -2.31
C VAL A 35 -2.74 9.31 -2.38
N ARG A 36 -1.62 9.97 -2.70
CA ARG A 36 -1.60 11.43 -2.92
C ARG A 36 -2.54 11.85 -4.04
N LYS A 37 -2.52 11.09 -5.15
CA LYS A 37 -3.35 11.40 -6.33
C LYS A 37 -4.84 11.25 -6.04
N GLU A 38 -5.24 10.21 -5.33
CA GLU A 38 -6.67 9.99 -5.03
C GLU A 38 -7.17 10.81 -3.85
N ALA A 39 -6.45 10.80 -2.73
CA ALA A 39 -6.95 11.35 -1.47
C ALA A 39 -6.60 12.83 -1.27
N LYS A 40 -5.83 13.45 -2.17
CA LYS A 40 -5.25 14.80 -2.02
C LYS A 40 -4.55 15.01 -0.67
N VAL A 41 -4.03 13.93 -0.08
CA VAL A 41 -3.40 13.95 1.25
C VAL A 41 -1.99 14.53 1.13
N PRO A 42 -1.66 15.57 1.91
CA PRO A 42 -0.31 16.12 1.97
C PRO A 42 0.74 15.07 2.35
N ALA A 43 1.91 15.17 1.72
CA ALA A 43 3.10 14.38 2.02
C ALA A 43 3.42 14.29 3.52
N SER A 44 3.22 15.40 4.23
CA SER A 44 3.50 15.56 5.66
C SER A 44 2.61 14.73 6.58
N LEU A 45 1.50 14.17 6.07
CA LEU A 45 0.59 13.32 6.84
C LEU A 45 0.95 11.83 6.75
N PHE A 46 1.79 11.42 5.80
CA PHE A 46 2.29 10.05 5.72
C PHE A 46 3.27 9.79 6.87
N GLY A 47 2.88 8.90 7.80
CA GLY A 47 3.66 8.57 9.00
C GLY A 47 3.30 9.38 10.26
N ALA A 48 2.53 10.47 10.13
CA ALA A 48 2.01 11.22 11.27
C ALA A 48 0.77 10.55 11.89
N PHE A 49 0.04 9.76 11.10
CA PHE A 49 -1.14 9.04 11.54
C PHE A 49 -0.77 7.64 12.04
N THR A 50 -0.79 7.44 13.35
CA THR A 50 -0.71 6.11 13.95
C THR A 50 -2.08 5.45 13.85
N TRP A 51 -2.22 4.53 12.89
CA TRP A 51 -3.37 3.63 12.88
C TRP A 51 -3.37 2.76 14.16
N PRO A 52 -4.54 2.38 14.69
CA PRO A 52 -4.62 1.35 15.72
C PRO A 52 -3.93 0.08 15.23
N LYS A 53 -3.34 -0.69 16.15
CA LYS A 53 -2.64 -1.94 15.82
C LYS A 53 -3.57 -2.81 14.97
N TRP A 54 -3.10 -3.16 13.78
CA TRP A 54 -3.76 -4.12 12.90
C TRP A 54 -4.06 -5.41 13.67
N THR A 55 -5.33 -5.78 13.78
CA THR A 55 -5.77 -6.99 14.48
C THR A 55 -6.12 -8.10 13.50
N LYS A 56 -6.43 -9.30 14.00
CA LYS A 56 -6.78 -10.44 13.13
C LYS A 56 -8.13 -10.23 12.44
N GLU A 57 -9.00 -9.41 13.03
CA GLU A 57 -10.32 -9.06 12.50
C GLU A 57 -10.24 -8.20 11.23
N ASP A 58 -9.15 -7.44 11.05
CA ASP A 58 -8.91 -6.60 9.87
C ASP A 58 -8.46 -7.40 8.63
N ARG A 59 -8.15 -8.70 8.81
CA ARG A 59 -7.78 -9.53 7.67
C ARG A 59 -8.95 -9.61 6.69
N PRO A 60 -8.71 -9.40 5.39
CA PRO A 60 -9.70 -9.73 4.37
C PRO A 60 -10.08 -11.19 4.60
N LYS A 61 -11.36 -11.46 4.88
CA LYS A 61 -11.85 -12.84 4.96
C LYS A 61 -11.68 -13.42 3.56
N ASP A 62 -10.76 -14.36 3.44
CA ASP A 62 -10.35 -14.92 2.17
C ASP A 62 -11.56 -15.37 1.35
N ARG A 63 -11.48 -15.06 0.05
CA ARG A 63 -12.41 -15.47 -0.98
C ARG A 63 -12.57 -16.98 -0.93
N GLU A 64 -13.82 -17.44 -0.86
CA GLU A 64 -14.21 -18.78 -1.27
C GLU A 64 -13.67 -18.99 -2.71
N LEU A 65 -12.71 -19.90 -2.85
CA LEU A 65 -12.26 -20.46 -4.12
C LEU A 65 -13.19 -21.61 -4.50
#